data_AF-A0A7C6T4I5-F1
#
_entry.id   AF-A0A7C6T4I5-F1
#
_cell.length_a   1.000
_cell.length_b   1.000
_cell.length_c   1.000
_cell.angle_alpha   90.00
_cell.angle_beta   90.00
_cell.angle_gamma   90.00
#
_symmetry.space_group_name_H-M   'P 1'
#
loop_
_entity.id
_entity.type
_entity.pdbx_description
1 polymer ?
#
loop_
_entity_poly.entity_id
_entity_poly.type
_entity_poly.pdbx_seq_one_letter_code
_entity_poly.pdbx_strand_id
1 'polypeptide(L)'
;MSLFKRKNNTQQTVELPVDIDSNKKQSMRYIAPSLILALAGILIASAVIWLNQSSQQQQHAEELMATWGSAYTAAINQHLAFIQADTKSAADNPRLAQALQDSNPIAKRNVERSLVHRSSAVDAFLNPLGQTTQDHKRNAPINFAALDLLKRAEHGPQPWPEALQIEQRWLLYSAAKLKDAQASGSLLMTYDLASLLRGFPVFANGQLHVVLQQQFPNSPTQILYSSGQQPSDAVTQSFSTQHPNWTLIISSPEQALHPASSQSALFIALGVAALGFLAALYLMHRSLQQQLKADSLVLYKTIQDWTQGKSLKPYSFNLITLNQIIHKLIHSTPTPPSAQAKKARASAQHNPTADNASLEQTDNSFDDSLFQALGTDILDIDMLDDDVFGLGQADAATQTVTAALDVPSSIFRAYDIRGIIGTTLTTDTAYWIGRAVGSESIAKGEFNIVVGRDGRLSGPDMAQALIQGLLDCGCHVTDLGMVPTPVLYFATHVLEASSGVMVTGSHNPPD
;
A
#
# COMPACT_ATOMS: atom_id res chain seq x y z
N MET A 1 -34.36 100.98 14.97
CA MET A 1 -33.89 99.71 14.33
C MET A 1 -34.66 98.57 14.97
N SER A 2 -35.48 97.81 14.23
CA SER A 2 -35.07 96.72 13.32
C SER A 2 -34.70 95.45 14.10
N LEU A 3 -35.25 94.25 13.85
CA LEU A 3 -36.40 93.80 13.03
C LEU A 3 -36.73 92.32 13.42
N PHE A 4 -37.85 91.79 12.92
CA PHE A 4 -38.21 90.35 12.86
C PHE A 4 -38.49 89.54 14.15
N LYS A 5 -39.79 89.36 14.39
CA LYS A 5 -40.37 88.08 14.82
C LYS A 5 -39.83 86.91 13.97
N ARG A 6 -39.57 85.75 14.60
CA ARG A 6 -39.76 84.44 13.96
C ARG A 6 -40.63 83.56 14.84
N LYS A 7 -41.68 82.97 14.26
CA LYS A 7 -42.60 82.06 14.95
C LYS A 7 -41.83 80.80 15.39
N ASN A 8 -42.18 80.29 16.57
CA ASN A 8 -42.05 78.85 16.84
C ASN A 8 -42.83 78.11 15.75
N ASN A 9 -42.15 77.29 14.95
CA ASN A 9 -42.80 76.31 14.12
C ASN A 9 -42.33 74.93 14.60
N THR A 10 -43.30 74.08 14.92
CA THR A 10 -43.12 72.79 15.60
C THR A 10 -42.08 71.93 14.88
N GLN A 11 -41.20 71.28 15.65
CA GLN A 11 -40.34 70.23 15.12
C GLN A 11 -41.23 69.12 14.54
N GLN A 12 -41.29 69.01 13.21
CA GLN A 12 -41.70 67.77 12.57
C GLN A 12 -40.54 66.78 12.72
N THR A 13 -40.58 65.99 13.79
CA THR A 13 -39.80 64.77 13.91
C THR A 13 -40.14 63.87 12.74
N VAL A 14 -39.18 63.69 11.82
CA VAL A 14 -39.27 62.66 10.78
C VAL A 14 -39.01 61.33 11.46
N GLU A 15 -40.06 60.71 11.98
CA GLU A 15 -40.00 59.32 12.43
C GLU A 15 -39.72 58.43 11.21
N LEU A 16 -38.60 57.71 11.27
CA LEU A 16 -38.30 56.63 10.34
C LEU A 16 -39.30 55.48 10.62
N PRO A 17 -40.00 54.95 9.61
CA PRO A 17 -40.98 53.88 9.83
C PRO A 17 -40.35 52.64 10.44
N VAL A 18 -40.89 52.19 11.57
CA VAL A 18 -40.52 50.94 12.24
C VAL A 18 -41.18 49.76 11.52
N ASP A 19 -40.67 49.40 10.34
CA ASP A 19 -41.02 48.13 9.67
C ASP A 19 -39.89 47.66 8.73
N ILE A 20 -38.77 47.23 9.33
CA ILE A 20 -37.59 46.73 8.60
C ILE A 20 -37.61 45.20 8.47
N ASP A 21 -38.31 44.47 9.35
CA ASP A 21 -38.20 43.01 9.43
C ASP A 21 -38.98 42.23 8.36
N SER A 22 -40.01 42.82 7.76
CA SER A 22 -40.71 42.22 6.60
C SER A 22 -39.85 42.24 5.32
N ASN A 23 -38.82 43.09 5.24
CA ASN A 23 -38.11 43.43 3.99
C ASN A 23 -36.91 42.54 3.63
N LYS A 24 -36.39 41.70 4.55
CA LYS A 24 -35.21 40.84 4.27
C LYS A 24 -35.41 39.82 3.13
N LYS A 25 -36.65 39.33 2.92
CA LYS A 25 -36.92 38.29 1.91
C LYS A 25 -36.92 38.81 0.47
N GLN A 26 -37.22 40.09 0.23
CA GLN A 26 -37.14 40.66 -1.13
C GLN A 26 -35.70 40.98 -1.52
N SER A 27 -34.94 41.72 -0.71
CA SER A 27 -33.56 42.10 -1.03
C SER A 27 -32.64 40.90 -1.29
N MET A 28 -32.72 39.86 -0.46
CA MET A 28 -31.95 38.62 -0.62
C MET A 28 -32.23 37.91 -1.95
N ARG A 29 -33.46 38.00 -2.48
CA ARG A 29 -33.86 37.30 -3.71
C ARG A 29 -33.16 37.84 -4.98
N TYR A 30 -32.66 39.07 -4.93
CA TYR A 30 -31.98 39.73 -6.04
C TYR A 30 -30.45 39.71 -5.94
N ILE A 31 -29.91 39.61 -4.70
CA ILE A 31 -28.47 39.47 -4.43
C ILE A 31 -28.04 37.99 -4.45
N ALA A 32 -28.95 37.06 -4.17
CA ALA A 32 -28.66 35.62 -4.22
C ALA A 32 -27.91 35.13 -5.47
N PRO A 33 -28.31 35.44 -6.73
CA PRO A 33 -27.61 34.93 -7.90
C PRO A 33 -26.17 35.44 -8.05
N SER A 34 -25.88 36.71 -7.68
CA SER A 34 -24.52 37.23 -7.70
C SER A 34 -23.68 36.70 -6.53
N LEU A 35 -24.28 36.52 -5.35
CA LEU A 35 -23.63 35.90 -4.19
C LEU A 35 -23.25 34.43 -4.44
N ILE A 36 -24.16 33.67 -5.06
CA ILE A 36 -23.93 32.27 -5.47
C ILE A 36 -22.77 32.19 -6.47
N LEU A 37 -22.71 33.09 -7.45
CA LEU A 37 -21.62 33.11 -8.43
C LEU A 37 -20.26 33.46 -7.79
N ALA A 38 -20.23 34.40 -6.83
CA ALA A 38 -19.02 34.74 -6.09
C ALA A 38 -18.54 33.56 -5.21
N LEU A 39 -19.45 32.88 -4.51
CA LEU A 39 -19.15 31.68 -3.72
C LEU A 39 -18.68 30.52 -4.61
N ALA A 40 -19.29 30.32 -5.78
CA ALA A 40 -18.85 29.34 -6.76
C ALA A 40 -17.43 29.65 -7.27
N GLY A 41 -17.10 30.93 -7.52
CA GLY A 41 -15.75 31.35 -7.88
C GLY A 41 -14.70 31.03 -6.81
N ILE A 42 -15.04 31.24 -5.53
CA ILE A 42 -14.16 30.87 -4.39
C ILE A 42 -14.01 29.35 -4.27
N LEU A 43 -15.10 28.59 -4.42
CA LEU A 43 -15.06 27.12 -4.41
C LEU A 43 -14.17 26.57 -5.53
N ILE A 44 -14.35 27.05 -6.77
CA ILE A 44 -13.51 26.67 -7.92
C ILE A 44 -12.05 27.04 -7.67
N ALA A 45 -11.78 28.25 -7.16
CA ALA A 45 -10.41 28.66 -6.81
C ALA A 45 -9.78 27.74 -5.74
N SER A 46 -10.53 27.35 -4.71
CA SER A 46 -10.05 26.43 -3.67
C SER A 46 -9.81 25.01 -4.20
N ALA A 47 -10.67 24.50 -5.08
CA ALA A 47 -10.49 23.22 -5.75
C ALA A 47 -9.27 23.22 -6.68
N VAL A 48 -9.02 24.32 -7.38
CA VAL A 48 -7.82 24.50 -8.23
C VAL A 48 -6.54 24.53 -7.40
N ILE A 49 -6.51 25.19 -6.23
CA ILE A 49 -5.36 25.11 -5.30
C ILE A 49 -5.13 23.66 -4.90
N TRP A 50 -6.18 22.98 -4.42
CA TRP A 50 -6.06 21.62 -3.88
C TRP A 50 -5.61 20.60 -4.93
N LEU A 51 -6.18 20.64 -6.15
CA LEU A 51 -5.78 19.78 -7.27
C LEU A 51 -4.35 20.06 -7.77
N ASN A 52 -3.95 21.33 -7.88
CA ASN A 52 -2.61 21.69 -8.34
C ASN A 52 -1.54 21.36 -7.28
N GLN A 53 -1.84 21.62 -6.00
CA GLN A 53 -0.92 21.33 -4.90
C GLN A 53 -0.70 19.83 -4.75
N SER A 54 -1.78 19.03 -4.68
CA SER A 54 -1.66 17.56 -4.57
C SER A 54 -0.91 16.93 -5.76
N SER A 55 -1.22 17.33 -7.00
CA SER A 55 -0.54 16.77 -8.18
C SER A 55 0.95 17.18 -8.27
N GLN A 56 1.30 18.44 -7.99
CA GLN A 56 2.72 18.85 -7.96
C GLN A 56 3.49 18.20 -6.80
N GLN A 57 2.86 18.06 -5.63
CA GLN A 57 3.45 17.47 -4.43
C GLN A 57 3.76 15.98 -4.65
N GLN A 58 2.89 15.24 -5.34
CA GLN A 58 3.16 13.85 -5.71
C GLN A 58 4.26 13.74 -6.78
N GLN A 59 4.22 14.55 -7.85
CA GLN A 59 5.26 14.54 -8.88
C GLN A 59 6.65 14.87 -8.31
N HIS A 60 6.74 15.85 -7.41
CA HIS A 60 8.00 16.23 -6.78
C HIS A 60 8.50 15.15 -5.79
N ALA A 61 7.61 14.49 -5.07
CA ALA A 61 7.95 13.35 -4.22
C ALA A 61 8.55 12.19 -5.04
N GLU A 62 7.94 11.85 -6.17
CA GLU A 62 8.43 10.83 -7.10
C GLU A 62 9.80 11.23 -7.71
N GLU A 63 9.97 12.50 -8.10
CA GLU A 63 11.25 13.03 -8.64
C GLU A 63 12.39 13.02 -7.60
N LEU A 64 12.11 13.41 -6.35
CA LEU A 64 13.08 13.35 -5.25
C LEU A 64 13.47 11.91 -4.92
N MET A 65 12.50 11.00 -4.78
CA MET A 65 12.77 9.58 -4.53
C MET A 65 13.55 8.94 -5.67
N ALA A 66 13.21 9.25 -6.93
CA ALA A 66 13.97 8.80 -8.09
C ALA A 66 15.41 9.37 -8.11
N THR A 67 15.61 10.61 -7.67
CA THR A 67 16.94 11.24 -7.57
C THR A 67 17.79 10.58 -6.48
N TRP A 68 17.23 10.30 -5.31
CA TRP A 68 17.95 9.58 -4.25
C TRP A 68 18.22 8.12 -4.65
N GLY A 69 17.21 7.42 -5.18
CA GLY A 69 17.32 6.03 -5.65
C GLY A 69 18.36 5.85 -6.76
N SER A 70 18.37 6.73 -7.75
CA SER A 70 19.39 6.72 -8.82
C SER A 70 20.79 7.01 -8.29
N ALA A 71 20.96 7.91 -7.31
CA ALA A 71 22.26 8.18 -6.70
C ALA A 71 22.82 6.99 -5.89
N TYR A 72 22.00 6.35 -5.05
CA TYR A 72 22.42 5.15 -4.31
C TYR A 72 22.70 3.96 -5.24
N THR A 73 21.81 3.69 -6.22
CA THR A 73 22.02 2.59 -7.18
C THR A 73 23.25 2.83 -8.06
N ALA A 74 23.53 4.07 -8.47
CA ALA A 74 24.76 4.43 -9.17
C ALA A 74 26.01 4.13 -8.33
N ALA A 75 26.02 4.51 -7.05
CA ALA A 75 27.13 4.23 -6.13
C ALA A 75 27.37 2.71 -5.95
N ILE A 76 26.30 1.93 -5.78
CA ILE A 76 26.35 0.46 -5.71
C ILE A 76 26.94 -0.13 -7.00
N ASN A 77 26.39 0.25 -8.15
CA ASN A 77 26.81 -0.25 -9.46
C ASN A 77 28.28 0.09 -9.76
N GLN A 78 28.72 1.31 -9.41
CA GLN A 78 30.11 1.74 -9.55
C GLN A 78 31.07 0.91 -8.68
N HIS A 79 30.71 0.62 -7.43
CA HIS A 79 31.52 -0.23 -6.56
C HIS A 79 31.56 -1.69 -7.01
N LEU A 80 30.44 -2.25 -7.48
CA LEU A 80 30.41 -3.61 -8.03
C LEU A 80 31.27 -3.75 -9.30
N ALA A 81 31.15 -2.78 -10.22
CA ALA A 81 31.97 -2.74 -11.43
C ALA A 81 33.47 -2.61 -11.10
N PHE A 82 33.83 -1.78 -10.10
CA PHE A 82 35.20 -1.68 -9.60
C PHE A 82 35.70 -3.03 -9.06
N ILE A 83 34.92 -3.73 -8.23
CA ILE A 83 35.31 -5.03 -7.65
C ILE A 83 35.49 -6.11 -8.72
N GLN A 84 34.60 -6.18 -9.72
CA GLN A 84 34.76 -7.11 -10.85
C GLN A 84 36.02 -6.79 -11.66
N ALA A 85 36.27 -5.51 -11.97
CA ALA A 85 37.45 -5.06 -12.69
C ALA A 85 38.75 -5.31 -11.92
N ASP A 86 38.75 -5.08 -10.60
CA ASP A 86 39.90 -5.33 -9.72
C ASP A 86 40.23 -6.82 -9.64
N THR A 87 39.22 -7.67 -9.44
CA THR A 87 39.35 -9.13 -9.41
C THR A 87 39.86 -9.69 -10.74
N LYS A 88 39.35 -9.16 -11.87
CA LYS A 88 39.81 -9.52 -13.21
C LYS A 88 41.24 -9.05 -13.48
N SER A 89 41.58 -7.81 -13.09
CA SER A 89 42.94 -7.27 -13.15
C SER A 89 43.92 -8.09 -12.31
N ALA A 90 43.50 -8.59 -11.15
CA ALA A 90 44.28 -9.50 -10.34
C ALA A 90 44.50 -10.84 -11.05
N ALA A 91 43.44 -11.45 -11.62
CA ALA A 91 43.50 -12.73 -12.35
C ALA A 91 44.34 -12.68 -13.64
N ASP A 92 44.49 -11.51 -14.27
CA ASP A 92 45.37 -11.27 -15.43
C ASP A 92 46.88 -11.22 -15.06
N ASN A 93 47.26 -11.35 -13.78
CA ASN A 93 48.66 -11.32 -13.34
C ASN A 93 49.39 -12.66 -13.62
N PRO A 94 50.45 -12.69 -14.47
CA PRO A 94 51.13 -13.92 -14.86
C PRO A 94 51.83 -14.65 -13.70
N ARG A 95 52.12 -13.97 -12.58
CA ARG A 95 52.67 -14.62 -11.37
C ARG A 95 51.71 -15.62 -10.73
N LEU A 96 50.40 -15.48 -10.96
CA LEU A 96 49.40 -16.44 -10.46
C LEU A 96 49.45 -17.75 -11.25
N ALA A 97 49.61 -17.68 -12.58
CA ALA A 97 49.77 -18.86 -13.43
C ALA A 97 51.03 -19.66 -13.05
N GLN A 98 52.16 -18.96 -12.85
CA GLN A 98 53.41 -19.57 -12.38
C GLN A 98 53.26 -20.24 -11.01
N ALA A 99 52.62 -19.57 -10.04
CA ALA A 99 52.42 -20.13 -8.71
C ALA A 99 51.47 -21.35 -8.68
N LEU A 100 50.61 -21.54 -9.69
CA LEU A 100 49.85 -22.78 -9.88
C LEU A 100 50.69 -23.89 -10.51
N GLN A 101 51.55 -23.58 -11.48
CA GLN A 101 52.43 -24.56 -12.13
C GLN A 101 53.46 -25.15 -11.15
N ASP A 102 54.11 -24.30 -10.36
CA ASP A 102 55.15 -24.71 -9.39
C ASP A 102 54.63 -25.65 -8.30
N SER A 103 53.31 -25.77 -8.12
CA SER A 103 52.63 -26.62 -7.12
C SER A 103 53.10 -26.41 -5.67
N ASN A 104 53.82 -25.32 -5.41
CA ASN A 104 54.44 -25.05 -4.11
C ASN A 104 53.46 -24.26 -3.21
N PRO A 105 52.99 -24.83 -2.09
CA PRO A 105 51.97 -24.19 -1.24
C PRO A 105 52.47 -22.89 -0.60
N ILE A 106 53.78 -22.73 -0.37
CA ILE A 106 54.37 -21.51 0.19
C ILE A 106 54.40 -20.42 -0.88
N ALA A 107 54.79 -20.75 -2.11
CA ALA A 107 54.80 -19.81 -3.23
C ALA A 107 53.37 -19.30 -3.53
N LYS A 108 52.41 -20.22 -3.68
CA LYS A 108 50.97 -19.91 -3.77
C LYS A 108 50.54 -18.95 -2.66
N ARG A 109 50.84 -19.26 -1.39
CA ARG A 109 50.37 -18.43 -0.27
C ARG A 109 51.00 -17.04 -0.23
N ASN A 110 52.25 -16.90 -0.66
CA ASN A 110 52.90 -15.60 -0.76
C ASN A 110 52.27 -14.71 -1.85
N VAL A 111 51.90 -15.30 -3.00
CA VAL A 111 51.20 -14.54 -4.05
C VAL A 111 49.77 -14.19 -3.61
N GLU A 112 49.03 -15.10 -2.97
CA GLU A 112 47.72 -14.81 -2.37
C GLU A 112 47.79 -13.64 -1.38
N ARG A 113 48.74 -13.65 -0.45
CA ARG A 113 48.95 -12.53 0.50
C ARG A 113 49.28 -11.21 -0.21
N SER A 114 50.02 -11.24 -1.33
CA SER A 114 50.34 -10.03 -2.09
C SER A 114 49.11 -9.35 -2.69
N LEU A 115 48.03 -10.09 -2.97
CA LEU A 115 46.76 -9.54 -3.46
C LEU A 115 45.93 -8.87 -2.35
N VAL A 116 46.12 -9.24 -1.09
CA VAL A 116 45.41 -8.65 0.07
C VAL A 116 45.85 -7.20 0.33
N HIS A 117 46.98 -6.75 -0.23
CA HIS A 117 47.40 -5.34 -0.20
C HIS A 117 46.59 -4.42 -1.13
N ARG A 118 45.67 -4.96 -1.95
CA ARG A 118 44.73 -4.17 -2.76
C ARG A 118 43.64 -3.54 -1.89
N SER A 119 43.06 -2.43 -2.33
CA SER A 119 42.09 -1.67 -1.54
C SER A 119 40.88 -2.51 -1.13
N SER A 120 40.66 -2.64 0.17
CA SER A 120 39.49 -3.33 0.78
C SER A 120 39.40 -4.85 0.57
N ALA A 121 40.46 -5.49 0.05
CA ALA A 121 40.55 -6.95 0.00
C ALA A 121 40.78 -7.52 1.41
N VAL A 122 40.03 -8.56 1.76
CA VAL A 122 40.10 -9.28 3.05
C VAL A 122 40.91 -10.57 2.91
N ASP A 123 40.70 -11.31 1.82
CA ASP A 123 41.49 -12.50 1.50
C ASP A 123 41.45 -12.83 0.00
N ALA A 124 42.37 -13.68 -0.45
CA ALA A 124 42.50 -14.11 -1.85
C ALA A 124 42.88 -15.60 -1.95
N PHE A 125 42.18 -16.35 -2.80
CA PHE A 125 42.41 -17.78 -3.02
C PHE A 125 42.71 -18.07 -4.47
N LEU A 126 43.87 -18.68 -4.74
CA LEU A 126 44.30 -19.08 -6.06
C LEU A 126 44.12 -20.60 -6.23
N ASN A 127 43.19 -21.03 -7.06
CA ASN A 127 42.78 -22.44 -7.13
C ASN A 127 43.06 -23.08 -8.50
N PRO A 128 43.46 -24.37 -8.53
CA PRO A 128 43.50 -25.14 -9.77
C PRO A 128 42.06 -25.46 -10.23
N LEU A 129 41.84 -25.45 -11.55
CA LEU A 129 40.52 -25.70 -12.15
C LEU A 129 39.90 -26.99 -11.61
N GLY A 130 38.66 -26.90 -11.11
CA GLY A 130 37.89 -28.06 -10.61
C GLY A 130 38.42 -28.76 -9.35
N GLN A 131 39.56 -28.33 -8.78
CA GLN A 131 40.17 -28.94 -7.59
C GLN A 131 39.92 -28.16 -6.29
N THR A 132 39.14 -27.07 -6.35
CA THR A 132 38.80 -26.26 -5.17
C THR A 132 37.96 -27.05 -4.18
N THR A 133 38.45 -27.14 -2.93
CA THR A 133 37.72 -27.67 -1.78
C THR A 133 37.34 -26.56 -0.81
N GLN A 134 36.49 -26.88 0.18
CA GLN A 134 36.12 -25.93 1.22
C GLN A 134 37.31 -25.69 2.17
N ASP A 135 37.53 -24.42 2.52
CA ASP A 135 38.54 -24.00 3.49
C ASP A 135 37.89 -23.06 4.50
N HIS A 136 37.70 -23.57 5.72
CA HIS A 136 37.10 -22.84 6.84
C HIS A 136 38.15 -22.17 7.76
N LYS A 137 39.44 -22.25 7.44
CA LYS A 137 40.53 -21.85 8.35
C LYS A 137 41.06 -20.42 8.12
N ARG A 138 40.37 -19.63 7.31
CA ARG A 138 40.82 -18.32 6.81
C ARG A 138 39.80 -17.22 7.07
N ASN A 139 40.26 -15.98 7.05
CA ASN A 139 39.48 -14.76 7.36
C ASN A 139 38.25 -14.58 6.47
N ALA A 140 38.26 -15.17 5.27
CA ALA A 140 37.11 -15.30 4.38
C ALA A 140 37.02 -16.77 3.92
N PRO A 141 36.27 -17.64 4.61
CA PRO A 141 36.29 -19.06 4.30
C PRO A 141 35.59 -19.39 2.97
N ILE A 142 36.00 -20.47 2.30
CA ILE A 142 35.31 -21.02 1.13
C ILE A 142 34.20 -21.94 1.62
N ASN A 143 32.97 -21.44 1.64
CA ASN A 143 31.76 -22.22 1.86
C ASN A 143 31.16 -22.74 0.52
N PHE A 144 30.03 -23.44 0.57
CA PHE A 144 29.36 -23.94 -0.65
C PHE A 144 28.99 -22.85 -1.66
N ALA A 145 28.54 -21.67 -1.19
CA ALA A 145 28.16 -20.56 -2.08
C ALA A 145 29.39 -19.93 -2.78
N ALA A 146 30.48 -19.72 -2.03
CA ALA A 146 31.74 -19.25 -2.60
C ALA A 146 32.34 -20.26 -3.61
N LEU A 147 32.20 -21.57 -3.35
CA LEU A 147 32.60 -22.63 -4.27
C LEU A 147 31.74 -22.68 -5.53
N ASP A 148 30.42 -22.49 -5.41
CA ASP A 148 29.50 -22.39 -6.55
C ASP A 148 29.80 -21.15 -7.42
N LEU A 149 29.98 -19.99 -6.80
CA LEU A 149 30.40 -18.76 -7.49
C LEU A 149 31.71 -18.97 -8.28
N LEU A 150 32.68 -19.65 -7.67
CA LEU A 150 33.95 -19.98 -8.33
C LEU A 150 33.74 -20.93 -9.52
N LYS A 151 32.93 -21.99 -9.36
CA LYS A 151 32.58 -22.92 -10.45
C LYS A 151 31.89 -22.19 -11.61
N ARG A 152 30.98 -21.24 -11.33
CA ARG A 152 30.36 -20.38 -12.34
C ARG A 152 31.40 -19.56 -13.11
N ALA A 153 32.39 -18.98 -12.42
CA ALA A 153 33.50 -18.25 -13.05
C ALA A 153 34.44 -19.15 -13.88
N GLU A 154 34.61 -20.42 -13.52
CA GLU A 154 35.47 -21.37 -14.26
C GLU A 154 34.87 -21.79 -15.61
N HIS A 155 33.55 -21.91 -15.69
CA HIS A 155 32.82 -22.47 -16.83
C HIS A 155 32.18 -21.42 -17.75
N GLY A 156 32.08 -20.16 -17.32
CA GLY A 156 31.31 -19.12 -18.01
C GLY A 156 31.94 -17.73 -17.97
N PRO A 157 31.17 -16.67 -18.29
CA PRO A 157 31.58 -15.30 -18.04
C PRO A 157 31.74 -15.04 -16.54
N GLN A 158 32.50 -14.00 -16.19
CA GLN A 158 32.72 -13.60 -14.80
C GLN A 158 31.36 -13.33 -14.10
N PRO A 159 31.03 -14.03 -13.01
CA PRO A 159 29.77 -13.83 -12.30
C PRO A 159 29.76 -12.47 -11.59
N TRP A 160 28.56 -12.05 -11.19
CA TRP A 160 28.40 -10.89 -10.31
C TRP A 160 28.95 -11.18 -8.90
N PRO A 161 29.52 -10.20 -8.20
CA PRO A 161 30.01 -10.40 -6.83
C PRO A 161 28.85 -10.63 -5.86
N GLU A 162 28.90 -11.70 -5.07
CA GLU A 162 27.81 -12.09 -4.16
C GLU A 162 28.22 -11.84 -2.70
N ALA A 163 27.34 -11.19 -1.93
CA ALA A 163 27.56 -11.00 -0.50
C ALA A 163 27.14 -12.25 0.29
N LEU A 164 27.94 -12.61 1.29
CA LEU A 164 27.72 -13.73 2.20
C LEU A 164 27.99 -13.27 3.64
N GLN A 165 27.09 -13.63 4.56
CA GLN A 165 27.27 -13.32 5.99
C GLN A 165 28.08 -14.44 6.65
N ILE A 166 29.16 -14.06 7.34
CA ILE A 166 30.06 -15.00 8.00
C ILE A 166 30.34 -14.52 9.42
N GLU A 167 29.96 -15.34 10.40
CA GLU A 167 29.93 -15.09 11.85
C GLU A 167 29.03 -13.92 12.28
N GLN A 168 29.27 -12.73 11.72
CA GLN A 168 28.43 -11.52 11.79
C GLN A 168 28.78 -10.48 10.71
N ARG A 169 29.83 -10.69 9.91
CA ARG A 169 30.33 -9.74 8.91
C ARG A 169 29.82 -10.09 7.52
N TRP A 170 29.40 -9.07 6.78
CA TRP A 170 29.11 -9.21 5.34
C TRP A 170 30.40 -9.13 4.53
N LEU A 171 30.71 -10.22 3.83
CA LEU A 171 31.86 -10.34 2.94
C LEU A 171 31.36 -10.49 1.50
N LEU A 172 31.97 -9.74 0.58
CA LEU A 172 31.61 -9.69 -0.82
C LEU A 172 32.61 -10.51 -1.63
N TYR A 173 32.16 -11.63 -2.18
CA TYR A 173 32.99 -12.58 -2.93
C TYR A 173 32.94 -12.26 -4.41
N SER A 174 34.09 -12.21 -5.07
CA SER A 174 34.19 -12.08 -6.53
C SER A 174 35.15 -13.13 -7.07
N ALA A 175 34.73 -13.86 -8.10
CA ALA A 175 35.51 -14.91 -8.74
C ALA A 175 35.86 -14.51 -10.18
N ALA A 176 37.07 -14.83 -10.63
CA ALA A 176 37.51 -14.67 -12.01
C ALA A 176 38.40 -15.85 -12.45
N LYS A 177 38.33 -16.19 -13.74
CA LYS A 177 39.19 -17.20 -14.37
C LYS A 177 40.55 -16.60 -14.73
N LEU A 178 41.64 -17.35 -14.56
CA LEU A 178 42.95 -16.94 -15.05
C LEU A 178 42.98 -16.99 -16.59
N LYS A 179 43.74 -16.09 -17.19
CA LYS A 179 43.78 -15.87 -18.64
C LYS A 179 44.88 -16.64 -19.38
N ASP A 180 45.78 -17.30 -18.64
CA ASP A 180 46.89 -18.06 -19.22
C ASP A 180 46.43 -19.43 -19.75
N ALA A 181 46.79 -19.73 -21.00
CA ALA A 181 46.48 -21.00 -21.66
C ALA A 181 47.31 -22.18 -21.13
N GLN A 182 48.44 -21.91 -20.46
CA GLN A 182 49.33 -22.94 -19.88
C GLN A 182 48.95 -23.33 -18.44
N ALA A 183 48.07 -22.58 -17.77
CA ALA A 183 47.69 -22.82 -16.37
C ALA A 183 46.19 -22.53 -16.13
N SER A 184 45.36 -23.54 -16.32
CA SER A 184 43.92 -23.47 -16.02
C SER A 184 43.68 -23.35 -14.52
N GLY A 185 43.23 -22.19 -14.08
CA GLY A 185 42.87 -21.93 -12.68
C GLY A 185 41.87 -20.80 -12.52
N SER A 186 41.48 -20.58 -11.27
CA SER A 186 40.53 -19.55 -10.86
C SER A 186 41.07 -18.77 -9.65
N LEU A 187 40.69 -17.50 -9.57
CA LEU A 187 40.98 -16.59 -8.47
C LEU A 187 39.67 -16.21 -7.79
N LEU A 188 39.58 -16.44 -6.48
CA LEU A 188 38.50 -15.94 -5.64
C LEU A 188 39.06 -14.82 -4.75
N MET A 189 38.60 -13.60 -4.96
CA MET A 189 38.88 -12.44 -4.12
C MET A 189 37.70 -12.20 -3.18
N THR A 190 37.98 -11.87 -1.92
CA THR A 190 36.94 -11.45 -0.96
C THR A 190 37.21 -10.03 -0.50
N TYR A 191 36.17 -9.20 -0.48
CA TYR A 191 36.20 -7.81 -0.07
C TYR A 191 35.27 -7.57 1.13
N ASP A 192 35.53 -6.53 1.91
CA ASP A 192 34.66 -6.14 3.01
C ASP A 192 33.46 -5.32 2.51
N LEU A 193 32.22 -5.78 2.73
CA LEU A 193 31.04 -5.04 2.30
C LEU A 193 30.94 -3.68 3.01
N ALA A 194 31.43 -3.57 4.26
CA ALA A 194 31.48 -2.30 4.98
C ALA A 194 32.29 -1.20 4.25
N SER A 195 33.18 -1.57 3.33
CA SER A 195 33.90 -0.61 2.49
C SER A 195 33.07 -0.07 1.33
N LEU A 196 32.14 -0.86 0.79
CA LEU A 196 31.15 -0.40 -0.20
C LEU A 196 30.14 0.55 0.47
N LEU A 197 29.70 0.21 1.68
CA LEU A 197 28.71 0.99 2.43
C LEU A 197 29.22 2.38 2.86
N ARG A 198 30.54 2.53 3.09
CA ARG A 198 31.16 3.83 3.36
C ARG A 198 31.15 4.79 2.17
N GLY A 199 30.91 4.30 0.95
CA GLY A 199 30.76 5.12 -0.25
C GLY A 199 29.35 5.66 -0.49
N PHE A 200 28.37 5.34 0.37
CA PHE A 200 26.98 5.72 0.16
C PHE A 200 26.74 7.22 0.43
N PRO A 201 26.00 7.93 -0.44
CA PRO A 201 25.64 9.32 -0.21
C PRO A 201 24.71 9.45 1.00
N VAL A 202 24.86 10.52 1.78
CA VAL A 202 23.97 10.83 2.91
C VAL A 202 22.99 11.91 2.47
N PHE A 203 21.71 11.56 2.36
CA PHE A 203 20.62 12.46 2.00
C PHE A 203 19.69 12.77 3.18
N ALA A 204 18.91 13.85 3.06
CA ALA A 204 17.90 14.31 4.03
C ALA A 204 18.37 14.26 5.51
N ASN A 205 19.63 14.65 5.78
CA ASN A 205 20.23 14.62 7.12
C ASN A 205 20.15 13.26 7.84
N GLY A 206 20.07 12.15 7.10
CA GLY A 206 19.92 10.79 7.66
C GLY A 206 18.48 10.40 8.04
N GLN A 207 17.47 11.17 7.62
CA GLN A 207 16.05 10.85 7.85
C GLN A 207 15.49 9.77 6.93
N LEU A 208 16.19 9.42 5.84
CA LEU A 208 15.78 8.32 4.97
C LEU A 208 16.09 6.98 5.64
N HIS A 209 15.11 6.09 5.64
CA HIS A 209 15.35 4.68 5.89
C HIS A 209 15.74 4.01 4.57
N VAL A 210 16.95 3.43 4.51
CA VAL A 210 17.53 2.86 3.30
C VAL A 210 17.95 1.43 3.57
N VAL A 211 17.40 0.50 2.80
CA VAL A 211 17.64 -0.94 2.92
C VAL A 211 18.20 -1.48 1.61
N LEU A 212 19.40 -2.07 1.65
CA LEU A 212 19.90 -2.90 0.55
C LEU A 212 19.66 -4.36 0.91
N GLN A 213 18.93 -5.08 0.05
CA GLN A 213 18.61 -6.48 0.26
C GLN A 213 19.04 -7.33 -0.94
N GLN A 214 19.40 -8.58 -0.63
CA GLN A 214 19.76 -9.62 -1.59
C GLN A 214 18.76 -10.77 -1.50
N GLN A 215 18.28 -11.23 -2.65
CA GLN A 215 17.32 -12.34 -2.74
C GLN A 215 17.66 -13.22 -3.95
N PHE A 216 18.05 -14.48 -3.69
CA PHE A 216 18.13 -15.50 -4.74
C PHE A 216 16.78 -16.21 -4.90
N PRO A 217 16.47 -16.84 -6.04
CA PRO A 217 15.15 -17.40 -6.34
C PRO A 217 14.60 -18.39 -5.29
N ASN A 218 15.48 -19.14 -4.62
CA ASN A 218 15.12 -20.18 -3.64
C ASN A 218 15.66 -19.87 -2.22
N SER A 219 15.96 -18.61 -1.90
CA SER A 219 16.52 -18.21 -0.59
C SER A 219 15.64 -17.17 0.11
N PRO A 220 15.60 -17.14 1.46
CA PRO A 220 15.03 -16.01 2.18
C PRO A 220 15.78 -14.71 1.84
N THR A 221 15.06 -13.58 1.88
CA THR A 221 15.64 -12.25 1.64
C THR A 221 16.64 -11.90 2.73
N GLN A 222 17.84 -11.47 2.32
CA GLN A 222 18.95 -11.11 3.18
C GLN A 222 19.17 -9.60 3.19
N ILE A 223 19.13 -8.97 4.36
CA ILE A 223 19.39 -7.53 4.50
C ILE A 223 20.90 -7.31 4.60
N LEU A 224 21.49 -6.78 3.53
CA LEU A 224 22.91 -6.45 3.44
C LEU A 224 23.25 -5.15 4.18
N TYR A 225 22.31 -4.21 4.19
CA TYR A 225 22.43 -2.91 4.85
C TYR A 225 21.06 -2.39 5.23
N SER A 226 20.96 -1.75 6.40
CA SER A 226 19.84 -0.91 6.80
C SER A 226 20.39 0.32 7.50
N SER A 227 19.88 1.49 7.14
CA SER A 227 20.22 2.79 7.74
C SER A 227 18.95 3.60 7.97
N GLY A 228 18.94 4.47 8.97
CA GLY A 228 17.74 5.20 9.42
C GLY A 228 16.78 4.34 10.24
N GLN A 229 15.70 4.96 10.71
CA GLN A 229 14.55 4.28 11.33
C GLN A 229 13.37 4.32 10.36
N GLN A 230 12.67 3.20 10.20
CA GLN A 230 11.49 3.13 9.35
C GLN A 230 10.36 4.01 9.94
N PRO A 231 9.87 5.04 9.23
CA PRO A 231 8.75 5.85 9.70
C PRO A 231 7.43 5.07 9.74
N SER A 232 6.47 5.50 10.55
CA SER A 232 5.08 4.98 10.52
C SER A 232 4.41 5.28 9.18
N ASP A 233 4.51 6.53 8.75
CA ASP A 233 3.87 7.08 7.55
C ASP A 233 4.92 7.22 6.43
N ALA A 234 5.52 6.08 6.09
CA ALA A 234 6.66 6.00 5.17
C ALA A 234 6.24 5.77 3.72
N VAL A 235 6.50 6.75 2.85
CA VAL A 235 6.46 6.52 1.40
C VAL A 235 7.67 5.66 1.03
N THR A 236 7.41 4.47 0.50
CA THR A 236 8.44 3.46 0.21
C THR A 236 8.53 3.20 -1.30
N GLN A 237 9.74 3.26 -1.85
CA GLN A 237 10.01 2.99 -3.26
C GLN A 237 11.19 2.02 -3.42
N SER A 238 11.05 1.08 -4.37
CA SER A 238 12.06 0.06 -4.67
C SER A 238 12.79 0.39 -5.98
N PHE A 239 14.09 0.14 -6.00
CA PHE A 239 15.00 0.41 -7.11
C PHE A 239 15.87 -0.83 -7.39
N SER A 240 15.81 -1.34 -8.62
CA SER A 240 16.66 -2.44 -9.07
C SER A 240 18.10 -1.96 -9.32
N THR A 241 19.08 -2.73 -8.86
CA THR A 241 20.50 -2.48 -9.19
C THR A 241 20.90 -3.20 -10.49
N GLN A 242 22.14 -3.03 -10.97
CA GLN A 242 22.67 -3.86 -12.06
C GLN A 242 22.94 -5.32 -11.62
N HIS A 243 23.05 -5.58 -10.31
CA HIS A 243 23.20 -6.93 -9.79
C HIS A 243 21.82 -7.62 -9.76
N PRO A 244 21.64 -8.78 -10.42
CA PRO A 244 20.32 -9.37 -10.67
C PRO A 244 19.54 -9.70 -9.40
N ASN A 245 20.25 -10.02 -8.32
CA ASN A 245 19.66 -10.45 -7.05
C ASN A 245 19.64 -9.35 -5.98
N TRP A 246 20.04 -8.10 -6.29
CA TRP A 246 20.08 -7.00 -5.30
C TRP A 246 19.05 -5.91 -5.62
N THR A 247 18.23 -5.59 -4.63
CA THR A 247 17.24 -4.50 -4.68
C THR A 247 17.48 -3.51 -3.56
N LEU A 248 17.32 -2.23 -3.87
CA LEU A 248 17.44 -1.12 -2.93
C LEU A 248 16.03 -0.61 -2.62
N ILE A 249 15.68 -0.52 -1.34
CA ILE A 249 14.42 0.06 -0.88
C ILE A 249 14.76 1.36 -0.15
N ILE A 250 14.05 2.44 -0.49
CA ILE A 250 14.14 3.74 0.18
C ILE A 250 12.77 4.10 0.71
N SER A 251 12.73 4.42 2.00
CA SER A 251 11.54 4.83 2.74
C SER A 251 11.77 6.22 3.33
N SER A 252 10.91 7.17 2.96
CA SER A 252 10.98 8.56 3.41
C SER A 252 9.75 8.92 4.23
N PRO A 253 9.87 9.73 5.31
CA PRO A 253 8.71 10.40 5.90
C PRO A 253 8.03 11.27 4.84
N GLU A 254 6.70 11.30 4.84
CA GLU A 254 5.89 12.13 3.92
C GLU A 254 6.32 13.61 3.96
N GLN A 255 6.58 14.13 5.17
CA GLN A 255 6.99 15.50 5.44
C GLN A 255 8.30 15.92 4.75
N ALA A 256 9.22 14.97 4.49
CA ALA A 256 10.51 15.25 3.84
C ALA A 256 10.39 15.37 2.31
N LEU A 257 9.24 14.99 1.74
CA LEU A 257 8.95 15.02 0.31
C LEU A 257 8.19 16.28 -0.13
N HIS A 258 7.88 17.19 0.81
CA HIS A 258 7.01 18.33 0.56
C HIS A 258 7.82 19.63 0.45
N PRO A 259 7.83 20.29 -0.71
CA PRO A 259 8.50 21.59 -0.86
C PRO A 259 7.69 22.69 -0.17
N ALA A 260 8.35 23.79 0.19
CA ALA A 260 7.66 24.98 0.66
C ALA A 260 6.65 25.46 -0.39
N SER A 261 5.42 25.77 0.04
CA SER A 261 4.24 26.01 -0.81
C SER A 261 4.52 26.88 -2.05
N SER A 262 4.24 26.36 -3.25
CA SER A 262 4.44 27.07 -4.50
C SER A 262 3.47 28.25 -4.64
N GLN A 263 4.02 29.48 -4.67
CA GLN A 263 3.20 30.71 -4.72
C GLN A 263 2.34 30.82 -6.00
N SER A 264 2.70 30.11 -7.06
CA SER A 264 1.99 30.10 -8.35
C SER A 264 0.53 29.64 -8.23
N ALA A 265 0.23 28.62 -7.41
CA ALA A 265 -1.13 28.14 -7.21
C ALA A 265 -2.04 29.21 -6.55
N LEU A 266 -1.48 29.99 -5.62
CA LEU A 266 -2.19 31.10 -4.97
C LEU A 266 -2.52 32.22 -5.98
N PHE A 267 -1.61 32.57 -6.88
CA PHE A 267 -1.86 33.61 -7.90
C PHE A 267 -2.95 33.19 -8.90
N ILE A 268 -2.95 31.92 -9.35
CA ILE A 268 -4.00 31.39 -10.25
C ILE A 268 -5.36 31.46 -9.56
N ALA A 269 -5.46 30.99 -8.32
CA ALA A 269 -6.69 30.99 -7.54
C ALA A 269 -7.20 32.40 -7.22
N LEU A 270 -6.30 33.34 -6.92
CA LEU A 270 -6.63 34.75 -6.74
C LEU A 270 -7.22 35.35 -8.03
N GLY A 271 -6.66 34.99 -9.20
CA GLY A 271 -7.19 35.39 -10.51
C GLY A 271 -8.60 34.84 -10.78
N VAL A 272 -8.84 33.55 -10.49
CA VAL A 272 -10.17 32.91 -10.64
C VAL A 272 -11.20 33.56 -9.69
N ALA A 273 -10.83 33.78 -8.43
CA ALA A 273 -11.70 34.45 -7.46
C ALA A 273 -12.03 35.90 -7.87
N ALA A 274 -11.05 36.65 -8.38
CA ALA A 274 -11.24 38.01 -8.89
C ALA A 274 -12.18 38.04 -10.11
N LEU A 275 -12.05 37.10 -11.06
CA LEU A 275 -12.95 36.98 -12.21
C LEU A 275 -14.39 36.63 -11.77
N GLY A 276 -14.57 35.70 -10.83
CA GLY A 276 -15.88 35.38 -10.26
C GLY A 276 -16.54 36.57 -9.57
N PHE A 277 -15.76 37.35 -8.81
CA PHE A 277 -16.22 38.58 -8.16
C PHE A 277 -16.60 39.68 -9.16
N LEU A 278 -15.81 39.89 -10.23
CA LEU A 278 -16.14 40.84 -11.30
C LEU A 278 -17.41 40.44 -12.06
N ALA A 279 -17.61 39.15 -12.33
CA ALA A 279 -18.83 38.64 -12.95
C ALA A 279 -20.06 38.83 -12.04
N ALA A 280 -19.93 38.60 -10.74
CA ALA A 280 -20.98 38.85 -9.75
C ALA A 280 -21.38 40.34 -9.68
N LEU A 281 -20.40 41.25 -9.68
CA LEU A 281 -20.63 42.70 -9.76
C LEU A 281 -21.34 43.10 -11.05
N TYR A 282 -20.92 42.57 -12.20
CA TYR A 282 -21.55 42.86 -13.49
C TYR A 282 -23.01 42.41 -13.54
N LEU A 283 -23.33 41.20 -13.06
CA LEU A 283 -24.70 40.71 -12.97
C LEU A 283 -25.57 41.55 -12.03
N MET A 284 -25.02 41.94 -10.86
CA MET A 284 -25.74 42.82 -9.92
C MET A 284 -26.01 44.20 -10.52
N HIS A 285 -25.07 44.77 -11.28
CA HIS A 285 -25.29 46.03 -11.99
C HIS A 285 -26.36 45.88 -13.08
N ARG A 286 -26.33 44.79 -13.85
CA ARG A 286 -27.31 44.52 -14.93
C ARG A 286 -28.72 44.29 -14.39
N SER A 287 -28.88 43.56 -13.27
CA SER A 287 -30.19 43.34 -12.66
C SER A 287 -30.78 44.65 -12.11
N LEU A 288 -29.97 45.47 -11.43
CA LEU A 288 -30.37 46.81 -10.98
C LEU A 288 -30.81 47.71 -12.15
N GLN A 289 -30.06 47.73 -13.27
CA GLN A 289 -30.47 48.49 -14.45
C GLN A 289 -31.79 48.00 -15.07
N GLN A 290 -32.00 46.69 -15.13
CA GLN A 290 -33.25 46.11 -15.66
C GLN A 290 -34.45 46.44 -14.76
N GLN A 291 -34.27 46.42 -13.44
CA GLN A 291 -35.29 46.81 -12.46
C GLN A 291 -35.62 48.30 -12.54
N LEU A 292 -34.60 49.18 -12.59
CA LEU A 292 -34.79 50.62 -12.82
C LEU A 292 -35.60 50.91 -14.10
N LYS A 293 -35.31 50.20 -15.19
CA LYS A 293 -36.09 50.32 -16.45
C LYS A 293 -37.52 49.83 -16.29
N ALA A 294 -37.73 48.65 -15.70
CA ALA A 294 -39.07 48.11 -15.45
C ALA A 294 -39.93 49.05 -14.59
N ASP A 295 -39.38 49.53 -13.47
CA ASP A 295 -40.09 50.45 -12.57
C ASP A 295 -40.33 51.82 -13.22
N SER A 296 -39.42 52.31 -14.08
CA SER A 296 -39.64 53.56 -14.83
C SER A 296 -40.80 53.44 -15.83
N LEU A 297 -41.01 52.27 -16.44
CA LEU A 297 -42.15 52.00 -17.33
C LEU A 297 -43.47 51.90 -16.56
N VAL A 298 -43.47 51.26 -15.38
CA VAL A 298 -44.66 51.23 -14.51
C VAL A 298 -44.97 52.64 -14.00
N LEU A 299 -43.97 53.44 -13.65
CA LEU A 299 -44.14 54.84 -13.22
C LEU A 299 -44.74 55.69 -14.35
N TYR A 300 -44.17 55.61 -15.55
CA TYR A 300 -44.69 56.31 -16.74
C TYR A 300 -46.15 55.94 -17.01
N LYS A 301 -46.48 54.65 -16.99
CA LYS A 301 -47.85 54.16 -17.18
C LYS A 301 -48.80 54.63 -16.08
N THR A 302 -48.35 54.63 -14.83
CA THR A 302 -49.16 55.09 -13.68
C THR A 302 -49.47 56.59 -13.78
N ILE A 303 -48.49 57.40 -14.18
CA ILE A 303 -48.69 58.83 -14.45
C ILE A 303 -49.64 59.03 -15.63
N GLN A 304 -49.52 58.24 -16.70
CA GLN A 304 -50.42 58.30 -17.86
C GLN A 304 -51.86 57.90 -17.53
N ASP A 305 -52.07 56.83 -16.77
CA ASP A 305 -53.42 56.39 -16.35
C ASP A 305 -54.04 57.38 -15.34
N TRP A 306 -53.22 58.05 -14.51
CA TRP A 306 -53.66 59.15 -13.64
C TRP A 306 -54.09 60.40 -14.43
N THR A 307 -53.30 60.85 -15.42
CA THR A 307 -53.69 61.99 -16.28
C THR A 307 -54.91 61.69 -17.16
N GLN A 308 -55.23 60.42 -17.40
CA GLN A 308 -56.44 59.97 -18.10
C GLN A 308 -57.65 59.74 -17.16
N GLY A 309 -57.55 60.06 -15.86
CA GLY A 309 -58.67 60.02 -14.93
C GLY A 309 -59.17 58.62 -14.55
N LYS A 310 -58.36 57.57 -14.74
CA LYS A 310 -58.72 56.20 -14.32
C LYS A 310 -58.41 55.98 -12.84
N SER A 311 -59.20 55.13 -12.18
CA SER A 311 -58.95 54.79 -10.78
C SER A 311 -57.69 53.95 -10.61
N LEU A 312 -56.79 54.42 -9.74
CA LEU A 312 -55.50 53.79 -9.49
C LEU A 312 -55.69 52.45 -8.76
N LYS A 313 -55.27 51.35 -9.39
CA LYS A 313 -54.99 50.09 -8.68
C LYS A 313 -53.58 50.14 -8.08
N PRO A 314 -53.33 49.51 -6.92
CA PRO A 314 -52.00 49.48 -6.31
C PRO A 314 -51.03 48.67 -7.17
N TYR A 315 -50.11 49.37 -7.85
CA TYR A 315 -49.00 48.75 -8.57
C TYR A 315 -47.82 48.53 -7.62
N SER A 316 -47.33 47.29 -7.54
CA SER A 316 -46.11 46.95 -6.78
C SER A 316 -44.86 47.28 -7.60
N PHE A 317 -44.12 48.31 -7.18
CA PHE A 317 -42.80 48.65 -7.73
C PHE A 317 -41.71 47.77 -7.11
N ASN A 318 -40.65 47.45 -7.85
CA ASN A 318 -39.56 46.60 -7.33
C ASN A 318 -38.60 47.40 -6.43
N LEU A 319 -38.40 48.69 -6.70
CA LEU A 319 -37.57 49.60 -5.92
C LEU A 319 -38.40 50.32 -4.85
N ILE A 320 -38.07 50.00 -3.60
CA ILE A 320 -38.73 50.48 -2.37
C ILE A 320 -38.84 52.02 -2.31
N THR A 321 -37.85 52.74 -2.85
CA THR A 321 -37.81 54.21 -2.87
C THR A 321 -38.84 54.85 -3.80
N LEU A 322 -39.21 54.21 -4.93
CA LEU A 322 -40.22 54.75 -5.86
C LEU A 322 -41.63 54.69 -5.26
N ASN A 323 -41.91 53.61 -4.53
CA ASN A 323 -43.22 53.35 -3.93
C ASN A 323 -43.62 54.45 -2.92
N GLN A 324 -42.65 54.96 -2.16
CA GLN A 324 -42.86 56.05 -1.19
C GLN A 324 -43.20 57.41 -1.85
N ILE A 325 -42.67 57.67 -3.05
CA ILE A 325 -42.94 58.91 -3.80
C ILE A 325 -44.38 58.91 -4.33
N ILE A 326 -44.84 57.78 -4.88
CA ILE A 326 -46.20 57.65 -5.40
C ILE A 326 -47.24 57.71 -4.28
N HIS A 327 -47.00 57.09 -3.12
CA HIS A 327 -47.93 57.20 -1.99
C HIS A 327 -48.15 58.66 -1.55
N LYS A 328 -47.13 59.52 -1.59
CA LYS A 328 -47.29 60.96 -1.33
C LYS A 328 -48.09 61.69 -2.42
N LEU A 329 -47.99 61.27 -3.68
CA LEU A 329 -48.75 61.87 -4.79
C LEU A 329 -50.25 61.54 -4.74
N ILE A 330 -50.59 60.31 -4.33
CA ILE A 330 -51.98 59.80 -4.31
C ILE A 330 -52.84 60.49 -3.24
N HIS A 331 -52.24 60.96 -2.14
CA HIS A 331 -52.98 61.58 -1.03
C HIS A 331 -53.23 63.10 -1.18
N SER A 332 -52.86 63.72 -2.31
CA SER A 332 -52.97 65.19 -2.50
C SER A 332 -54.15 65.69 -3.37
N THR A 333 -55.10 64.84 -3.77
CA THR A 333 -56.25 65.23 -4.62
C THR A 333 -57.61 65.04 -3.92
N PRO A 334 -58.49 66.06 -3.86
CA PRO A 334 -59.79 65.97 -3.18
C PRO A 334 -60.93 65.43 -4.07
N THR A 335 -61.88 64.72 -3.46
CA THR A 335 -63.04 64.09 -4.14
C THR A 335 -64.40 64.63 -3.61
N PRO A 336 -65.39 64.91 -4.49
CA PRO A 336 -66.80 65.09 -4.14
C PRO A 336 -67.64 63.78 -4.35
N PRO A 337 -68.91 63.71 -3.92
CA PRO A 337 -69.35 62.59 -3.07
C PRO A 337 -70.32 61.55 -3.69
N SER A 338 -70.59 60.50 -2.90
CA SER A 338 -71.23 59.23 -3.27
C SER A 338 -72.76 59.12 -3.06
N ALA A 339 -73.41 58.37 -3.94
CA ALA A 339 -74.71 57.69 -3.76
C ALA A 339 -74.78 56.53 -4.80
N GLN A 340 -75.45 55.39 -4.63
CA GLN A 340 -76.45 54.91 -3.66
C GLN A 340 -76.40 53.36 -3.58
N ALA A 341 -77.09 52.75 -2.61
CA ALA A 341 -77.10 51.30 -2.37
C ALA A 341 -78.36 50.58 -2.92
N LYS A 342 -78.29 49.25 -3.16
CA LYS A 342 -79.17 48.20 -2.57
C LYS A 342 -78.99 46.78 -3.16
N LYS A 343 -79.31 45.76 -2.33
CA LYS A 343 -79.61 44.35 -2.71
C LYS A 343 -81.03 44.28 -3.34
N ALA A 344 -81.55 43.21 -3.97
CA ALA A 344 -81.25 41.78 -3.86
C ALA A 344 -81.91 40.88 -4.96
N ARG A 345 -81.36 39.64 -5.09
CA ARG A 345 -82.05 38.32 -5.21
C ARG A 345 -82.47 37.74 -6.59
N ALA A 346 -82.48 36.39 -6.61
CA ALA A 346 -82.94 35.41 -7.62
C ALA A 346 -81.93 35.06 -8.75
N SER A 347 -81.78 33.80 -9.21
CA SER A 347 -82.20 32.47 -8.67
C SER A 347 -81.41 31.33 -9.37
N ALA A 348 -81.43 30.13 -8.81
CA ALA A 348 -80.85 28.88 -9.36
C ALA A 348 -81.67 28.34 -10.57
N GLN A 349 -81.36 27.27 -11.34
CA GLN A 349 -80.30 26.24 -11.36
C GLN A 349 -80.46 25.40 -12.66
N HIS A 350 -79.43 25.11 -13.48
CA HIS A 350 -79.30 23.83 -14.22
C HIS A 350 -77.94 23.61 -14.92
N ASN A 351 -77.66 22.34 -15.21
CA ASN A 351 -76.47 21.74 -15.84
C ASN A 351 -76.80 21.34 -17.31
N PRO A 352 -76.00 20.60 -18.14
CA PRO A 352 -74.61 20.10 -18.00
C PRO A 352 -73.74 20.12 -19.32
N THR A 353 -72.62 19.37 -19.34
CA THR A 353 -71.94 18.66 -20.48
C THR A 353 -71.38 19.40 -21.70
N ALA A 354 -70.07 19.24 -22.00
CA ALA A 354 -69.54 18.31 -23.03
C ALA A 354 -68.00 18.43 -23.27
N ASP A 355 -67.33 17.27 -23.33
CA ASP A 355 -66.25 16.81 -24.25
C ASP A 355 -64.94 17.59 -24.58
N ASN A 356 -63.80 16.92 -24.26
CA ASN A 356 -62.71 16.43 -25.15
C ASN A 356 -61.80 17.42 -25.95
N ALA A 357 -60.49 17.18 -26.18
CA ALA A 357 -59.54 16.15 -25.70
C ALA A 357 -58.05 16.52 -26.00
N SER A 358 -57.11 15.78 -25.36
CA SER A 358 -55.72 15.42 -25.76
C SER A 358 -54.64 16.53 -25.94
N LEU A 359 -53.31 16.32 -25.87
CA LEU A 359 -52.40 15.14 -25.79
C LEU A 359 -51.17 15.41 -24.88
N GLU A 360 -50.58 14.36 -24.26
CA GLU A 360 -49.12 14.07 -24.12
C GLU A 360 -49.00 12.68 -23.41
N GLN A 361 -48.48 11.62 -24.06
CA GLN A 361 -47.06 11.18 -24.16
C GLN A 361 -46.45 10.61 -22.86
N THR A 362 -45.74 9.47 -22.79
CA THR A 362 -45.71 8.20 -23.58
C THR A 362 -44.94 7.14 -22.76
N ASP A 363 -45.24 5.85 -22.91
CA ASP A 363 -44.64 4.73 -22.14
C ASP A 363 -43.17 4.41 -22.44
N ASN A 364 -42.45 3.88 -21.43
CA ASN A 364 -41.77 2.56 -21.44
C ASN A 364 -40.97 2.33 -20.12
N SER A 365 -40.67 1.11 -19.65
CA SER A 365 -41.49 -0.10 -19.37
C SER A 365 -40.57 -1.20 -18.76
N PHE A 366 -40.99 -1.90 -17.68
CA PHE A 366 -40.33 -3.05 -16.99
C PHE A 366 -38.89 -2.78 -16.41
N ASP A 367 -38.34 -3.36 -15.33
CA ASP A 367 -38.74 -4.27 -14.21
C ASP A 367 -37.62 -4.19 -13.13
N ASP A 368 -37.67 -4.67 -11.87
CA ASP A 368 -38.67 -5.22 -10.92
C ASP A 368 -38.05 -5.15 -9.48
N SER A 369 -38.22 -6.15 -8.60
CA SER A 369 -37.51 -6.42 -7.33
C SER A 369 -37.87 -5.58 -6.09
N LEU A 370 -39.17 -5.57 -5.79
CA LEU A 370 -39.76 -6.03 -4.52
C LEU A 370 -39.05 -5.77 -3.16
N PHE A 371 -39.66 -4.81 -2.44
CA PHE A 371 -40.17 -4.91 -1.06
C PHE A 371 -39.23 -5.10 0.15
N GLN A 372 -38.98 -3.95 0.77
CA GLN A 372 -38.64 -3.71 2.17
C GLN A 372 -39.83 -3.98 3.12
N ALA A 373 -39.64 -4.72 4.22
CA ALA A 373 -40.46 -4.62 5.44
C ALA A 373 -39.73 -5.20 6.68
N LEU A 374 -39.85 -4.54 7.83
CA LEU A 374 -39.33 -5.01 9.13
C LEU A 374 -40.32 -5.95 9.84
N GLY A 375 -39.83 -6.87 10.68
CA GLY A 375 -40.69 -7.63 11.61
C GLY A 375 -40.00 -8.71 12.47
N THR A 376 -39.54 -8.31 13.67
CA THR A 376 -39.59 -9.04 14.98
C THR A 376 -38.90 -10.41 15.23
N ASP A 377 -38.17 -10.42 16.36
CA ASP A 377 -38.08 -11.43 17.46
C ASP A 377 -37.42 -12.82 17.29
N ILE A 378 -36.19 -12.93 17.82
CA ILE A 378 -35.34 -14.12 18.10
C ILE A 378 -34.33 -13.66 19.21
N LEU A 379 -33.99 -14.36 20.31
CA LEU A 379 -34.33 -15.67 20.89
C LEU A 379 -34.03 -15.65 22.42
N ASP A 380 -34.69 -16.53 23.19
CA ASP A 380 -34.38 -16.81 24.61
C ASP A 380 -33.36 -17.96 24.80
N ILE A 381 -32.81 -18.04 26.01
CA ILE A 381 -31.91 -19.10 26.53
C ILE A 381 -32.72 -20.24 27.17
N ASP A 382 -32.27 -21.49 27.05
CA ASP A 382 -32.26 -22.40 28.21
C ASP A 382 -31.28 -23.59 28.06
N MET A 383 -30.87 -24.15 29.19
CA MET A 383 -29.75 -25.11 29.32
C MET A 383 -30.21 -26.58 29.50
N LEU A 384 -29.24 -27.49 29.38
CA LEU A 384 -29.33 -28.93 29.61
C LEU A 384 -29.64 -29.29 31.06
N ASP A 385 -30.22 -30.48 31.28
CA ASP A 385 -29.86 -31.35 32.43
C ASP A 385 -30.29 -32.82 32.24
N ASP A 386 -29.71 -33.67 33.10
CA ASP A 386 -30.05 -35.07 33.47
C ASP A 386 -29.64 -36.26 32.56
N ASP A 387 -28.40 -36.74 32.82
CA ASP A 387 -27.96 -38.13 32.63
C ASP A 387 -28.69 -39.10 33.59
N VAL A 388 -29.12 -40.27 33.08
CA VAL A 388 -29.84 -41.29 33.88
C VAL A 388 -29.32 -42.70 33.58
N PHE A 389 -28.95 -43.45 34.65
CA PHE A 389 -28.35 -44.80 34.71
C PHE A 389 -26.87 -44.92 34.28
N GLY A 390 -26.04 -45.80 34.86
CA GLY A 390 -26.29 -46.81 35.90
C GLY A 390 -25.44 -48.07 35.67
N LEU A 391 -24.44 -48.31 36.53
CA LEU A 391 -23.38 -49.33 36.38
C LEU A 391 -23.89 -50.80 36.31
N GLY A 392 -23.24 -51.66 35.49
CA GLY A 392 -23.66 -53.08 35.37
C GLY A 392 -22.79 -54.08 34.57
N GLN A 393 -21.53 -54.29 34.98
CA GLN A 393 -20.80 -55.59 35.02
C GLN A 393 -20.68 -56.56 33.79
N ALA A 394 -19.42 -56.70 33.34
CA ALA A 394 -18.68 -57.93 32.93
C ALA A 394 -18.86 -58.66 31.57
N ASP A 395 -17.69 -59.04 31.04
CA ASP A 395 -17.33 -60.19 30.19
C ASP A 395 -17.94 -60.37 28.79
N ALA A 396 -17.31 -59.71 27.81
CA ALA A 396 -16.95 -60.36 26.55
C ALA A 396 -15.58 -59.86 26.06
N ALA A 397 -14.65 -60.79 25.78
CA ALA A 397 -13.33 -60.48 25.25
C ALA A 397 -13.39 -60.09 23.76
N THR A 398 -13.86 -58.88 23.47
CA THR A 398 -13.83 -58.31 22.12
C THR A 398 -12.44 -57.77 21.85
N GLN A 399 -11.79 -58.26 20.78
CA GLN A 399 -10.51 -57.73 20.33
C GLN A 399 -10.65 -56.22 20.05
N THR A 400 -9.98 -55.40 20.85
CA THR A 400 -9.87 -53.97 20.60
C THR A 400 -9.01 -53.74 19.36
N VAL A 401 -9.67 -53.63 18.20
CA VAL A 401 -9.11 -52.93 17.06
C VAL A 401 -8.84 -51.51 17.54
N THR A 402 -7.57 -51.15 17.70
CA THR A 402 -7.15 -49.85 18.23
C THR A 402 -7.80 -48.75 17.39
N ALA A 403 -8.64 -47.92 18.01
CA ALA A 403 -9.29 -46.82 17.32
C ALA A 403 -8.22 -45.89 16.72
N ALA A 404 -8.47 -45.40 15.51
CA ALA A 404 -7.55 -44.48 14.84
C ALA A 404 -7.34 -43.25 15.74
N LEU A 405 -6.08 -42.94 16.04
CA LEU A 405 -5.70 -41.77 16.81
C LEU A 405 -6.09 -40.51 16.03
N ASP A 406 -6.63 -39.49 16.69
CA ASP A 406 -6.94 -38.20 16.06
C ASP A 406 -5.63 -37.45 15.79
N VAL A 407 -5.04 -37.68 14.61
CA VAL A 407 -3.80 -37.04 14.17
C VAL A 407 -4.15 -35.64 13.63
N PRO A 408 -3.70 -34.54 14.26
CA PRO A 408 -4.13 -33.20 13.90
C PRO A 408 -3.67 -32.84 12.49
N SER A 409 -4.61 -32.64 11.56
CA SER A 409 -4.35 -32.36 10.14
C SER A 409 -3.38 -31.19 9.90
N SER A 410 -3.30 -30.26 10.85
CA SER A 410 -2.40 -29.10 10.83
C SER A 410 -0.91 -29.47 10.80
N ILE A 411 -0.50 -30.69 11.16
CA ILE A 411 0.92 -31.09 11.07
C ILE A 411 1.36 -31.39 9.63
N PHE A 412 0.44 -31.75 8.74
CA PHE A 412 0.73 -32.04 7.34
C PHE A 412 0.83 -30.73 6.56
N ARG A 413 2.06 -30.32 6.23
CA ARG A 413 2.35 -29.09 5.47
C ARG A 413 2.53 -29.41 3.98
N ALA A 414 2.71 -28.37 3.17
CA ALA A 414 2.83 -28.50 1.72
C ALA A 414 4.03 -29.35 1.25
N TYR A 415 5.08 -29.49 2.08
CA TYR A 415 6.34 -30.16 1.72
C TYR A 415 6.85 -31.17 2.75
N ASP A 416 6.35 -31.15 3.99
CA ASP A 416 6.81 -31.98 5.10
C ASP A 416 5.76 -32.10 6.21
N ILE A 417 6.05 -32.92 7.23
CA ILE A 417 5.22 -33.04 8.44
C ILE A 417 5.93 -32.30 9.58
N ARG A 418 5.24 -31.34 10.22
CA ARG A 418 5.77 -30.53 11.32
C ARG A 418 4.72 -30.28 12.39
N GLY A 419 5.01 -30.71 13.62
CA GLY A 419 4.32 -30.32 14.83
C GLY A 419 5.32 -30.02 15.96
N ILE A 420 4.79 -29.69 17.13
CA ILE A 420 5.54 -29.44 18.36
C ILE A 420 5.44 -30.70 19.23
N ILE A 421 6.58 -31.14 19.77
CA ILE A 421 6.68 -32.37 20.55
C ILE A 421 5.79 -32.31 21.80
N GLY A 422 5.07 -33.40 22.06
CA GLY A 422 4.19 -33.54 23.23
C GLY A 422 2.87 -32.77 23.14
N THR A 423 2.59 -32.04 22.05
CA THR A 423 1.32 -31.33 21.85
C THR A 423 0.62 -31.73 20.55
N THR A 424 1.25 -31.49 19.40
CA THR A 424 0.70 -31.83 18.07
C THR A 424 1.46 -32.98 17.41
N LEU A 425 2.66 -33.30 17.92
CA LEU A 425 3.47 -34.42 17.45
C LEU A 425 3.93 -35.26 18.65
N THR A 426 3.60 -36.55 18.64
CA THR A 426 3.93 -37.54 19.67
C THR A 426 4.53 -38.80 19.06
N THR A 427 5.11 -39.69 19.88
CA THR A 427 5.57 -41.02 19.45
C THR A 427 4.47 -41.81 18.76
N ASP A 428 3.23 -41.74 19.26
CA ASP A 428 2.10 -42.47 18.67
C ASP A 428 1.75 -41.91 17.28
N THR A 429 1.80 -40.58 17.09
CA THR A 429 1.65 -40.00 15.74
C THR A 429 2.80 -40.40 14.83
N ALA A 430 4.04 -40.48 15.33
CA ALA A 430 5.21 -40.91 14.54
C ALA A 430 5.09 -42.39 14.10
N TYR A 431 4.59 -43.26 14.98
CA TYR A 431 4.25 -44.64 14.64
C TYR A 431 3.21 -44.71 13.50
N TRP A 432 2.11 -43.96 13.60
CA TRP A 432 1.09 -43.96 12.55
C TRP A 432 1.58 -43.33 11.23
N ILE A 433 2.44 -42.32 11.29
CA ILE A 433 3.14 -41.78 10.11
C ILE A 433 4.05 -42.86 9.50
N GLY A 434 4.78 -43.62 10.31
CA GLY A 434 5.60 -44.75 9.86
C GLY A 434 4.76 -45.82 9.15
N ARG A 435 3.60 -46.18 9.73
CA ARG A 435 2.63 -47.10 9.11
C ARG A 435 2.15 -46.57 7.75
N ALA A 436 1.81 -45.29 7.66
CA ALA A 436 1.34 -44.66 6.42
C ALA A 436 2.42 -44.64 5.33
N VAL A 437 3.65 -44.20 5.66
CA VAL A 437 4.78 -44.14 4.72
C VAL A 437 5.18 -45.54 4.26
N GLY A 438 5.23 -46.53 5.16
CA GLY A 438 5.54 -47.91 4.81
C GLY A 438 4.50 -48.51 3.85
N SER A 439 3.21 -48.25 4.10
CA SER A 439 2.12 -48.70 3.23
C SER A 439 2.23 -48.10 1.81
N GLU A 440 2.53 -46.80 1.71
CA GLU A 440 2.70 -46.08 0.43
C GLU A 440 3.96 -46.55 -0.34
N SER A 441 5.06 -46.84 0.37
CA SER A 441 6.28 -47.38 -0.24
C SER A 441 6.03 -48.78 -0.82
N ILE A 442 5.39 -49.66 -0.06
CA ILE A 442 5.02 -51.01 -0.51
C ILE A 442 4.04 -50.96 -1.69
N ALA A 443 3.07 -50.04 -1.68
CA ALA A 443 2.15 -49.83 -2.80
C ALA A 443 2.86 -49.41 -4.10
N LYS A 444 4.06 -48.81 -3.99
CA LYS A 444 4.95 -48.47 -5.12
C LYS A 444 5.97 -49.58 -5.46
N GLY A 445 5.94 -50.70 -4.74
CA GLY A 445 6.86 -51.82 -4.93
C GLY A 445 8.23 -51.65 -4.27
N GLU A 446 8.42 -50.63 -3.43
CA GLU A 446 9.65 -50.41 -2.66
C GLU A 446 9.47 -50.87 -1.21
N PHE A 447 10.22 -51.90 -0.83
CA PHE A 447 10.18 -52.50 0.50
C PHE A 447 11.30 -51.99 1.40
N ASN A 448 12.39 -51.45 0.84
CA ASN A 448 13.55 -50.98 1.57
C ASN A 448 13.42 -49.48 1.85
N ILE A 449 13.54 -49.09 3.13
CA ILE A 449 13.39 -47.69 3.56
C ILE A 449 14.56 -47.28 4.45
N VAL A 450 15.21 -46.16 4.11
CA VAL A 450 16.28 -45.57 4.92
C VAL A 450 15.70 -44.60 5.94
N VAL A 451 16.05 -44.72 7.22
CA VAL A 451 15.66 -43.77 8.27
C VAL A 451 16.90 -43.08 8.82
N GLY A 452 16.75 -41.80 9.17
CA GLY A 452 17.79 -41.02 9.83
C GLY A 452 17.17 -39.87 10.60
N ARG A 453 17.93 -39.31 11.54
CA ARG A 453 17.45 -38.22 12.42
C ARG A 453 18.48 -37.13 12.63
N ASP A 454 18.02 -35.94 12.97
CA ASP A 454 18.89 -34.84 13.38
C ASP A 454 19.31 -34.95 14.87
N GLY A 455 19.96 -33.91 15.37
CA GLY A 455 20.48 -33.81 16.74
C GLY A 455 19.47 -33.37 17.81
N ARG A 456 18.16 -33.36 17.54
CA ARG A 456 17.13 -32.98 18.52
C ARG A 456 17.02 -34.00 19.66
N LEU A 457 16.65 -33.50 20.83
CA LEU A 457 16.44 -34.29 22.05
C LEU A 457 15.35 -35.36 21.87
N SER A 458 14.28 -35.02 21.14
CA SER A 458 13.18 -35.93 20.78
C SER A 458 13.54 -36.92 19.66
N GLY A 459 14.66 -36.71 18.96
CA GLY A 459 15.05 -37.47 17.78
C GLY A 459 15.09 -39.00 17.99
N PRO A 460 15.69 -39.54 19.07
CA PRO A 460 15.76 -40.98 19.31
C PRO A 460 14.38 -41.64 19.40
N ASP A 461 13.50 -41.14 20.29
CA ASP A 461 12.19 -41.74 20.57
C ASP A 461 11.27 -41.64 19.35
N MET A 462 11.30 -40.49 18.66
CA MET A 462 10.51 -40.24 17.46
C MET A 462 10.96 -41.12 16.28
N ALA A 463 12.26 -41.30 16.10
CA ALA A 463 12.79 -42.22 15.08
C ALA A 463 12.43 -43.67 15.43
N GLN A 464 12.56 -44.10 16.69
CA GLN A 464 12.22 -45.47 17.09
C GLN A 464 10.73 -45.79 16.85
N ALA A 465 9.82 -44.87 17.21
CA ALA A 465 8.39 -45.06 16.97
C ALA A 465 8.04 -45.11 15.47
N LEU A 466 8.65 -44.22 14.67
CA LEU A 466 8.54 -44.24 13.20
C LEU A 466 9.05 -45.57 12.60
N ILE A 467 10.22 -46.04 13.03
CA ILE A 467 10.82 -47.31 12.58
C ILE A 467 9.90 -48.48 12.90
N GLN A 468 9.31 -48.53 14.11
CA GLN A 468 8.35 -49.58 14.45
C GLN A 468 7.12 -49.55 13.52
N GLY A 469 6.61 -48.36 13.18
CA GLY A 469 5.53 -48.22 12.21
C GLY A 469 5.91 -48.72 10.80
N LEU A 470 7.14 -48.50 10.35
CA LEU A 470 7.62 -49.00 9.06
C LEU A 470 7.77 -50.53 9.07
N LEU A 471 8.33 -51.10 10.15
CA LEU A 471 8.49 -52.55 10.33
C LEU A 471 7.15 -53.29 10.40
N ASP A 472 6.16 -52.72 11.10
CA ASP A 472 4.81 -53.29 11.24
C ASP A 472 4.03 -53.33 9.92
N CYS A 473 4.44 -52.56 8.91
CA CYS A 473 3.92 -52.66 7.54
C CYS A 473 4.63 -53.72 6.68
N GLY A 474 5.74 -54.29 7.17
CA GLY A 474 6.56 -55.24 6.42
C GLY A 474 7.70 -54.62 5.62
N CYS A 475 8.08 -53.36 5.88
CA CYS A 475 9.25 -52.74 5.26
C CYS A 475 10.56 -53.22 5.90
N HIS A 476 11.64 -53.25 5.11
CA HIS A 476 13.00 -53.45 5.58
C HIS A 476 13.63 -52.08 5.88
N VAL A 477 13.93 -51.81 7.15
CA VAL A 477 14.44 -50.50 7.58
C VAL A 477 15.95 -50.50 7.76
N THR A 478 16.63 -49.56 7.11
CA THR A 478 18.04 -49.24 7.38
C THR A 478 18.12 -47.95 8.19
N ASP A 479 18.45 -48.06 9.48
CA ASP A 479 18.66 -46.90 10.35
C ASP A 479 20.11 -46.38 10.21
N LEU A 480 20.25 -45.13 9.75
CA LEU A 480 21.52 -44.41 9.70
C LEU A 480 21.89 -43.74 11.04
N GLY A 481 20.95 -43.70 11.99
CA GLY A 481 21.07 -42.96 13.23
C GLY A 481 21.10 -41.45 13.01
N MET A 482 22.03 -40.77 13.70
CA MET A 482 22.11 -39.32 13.70
C MET A 482 22.98 -38.79 12.55
N VAL A 483 22.34 -38.24 11.51
CA VAL A 483 23.00 -37.76 10.29
C VAL A 483 22.40 -36.45 9.79
N PRO A 484 23.13 -35.60 9.04
CA PRO A 484 22.53 -34.50 8.31
C PRO A 484 21.53 -35.01 7.25
N THR A 485 20.42 -34.31 7.04
CA THR A 485 19.42 -34.60 6.00
C THR A 485 19.99 -34.98 4.62
N PRO A 486 21.01 -34.27 4.04
CA PRO A 486 21.57 -34.67 2.74
C PRO A 486 22.31 -36.01 2.76
N VAL A 487 22.73 -36.54 3.91
CA VAL A 487 23.32 -37.88 4.02
C VAL A 487 22.25 -38.96 3.88
N LEU A 488 21.04 -38.74 4.40
CA LEU A 488 19.90 -39.62 4.13
C LEU A 488 19.54 -39.61 2.64
N TYR A 489 19.46 -38.43 2.02
CA TYR A 489 19.21 -38.34 0.57
C TYR A 489 20.32 -39.01 -0.25
N PHE A 490 21.57 -38.91 0.17
CA PHE A 490 22.67 -39.66 -0.47
C PHE A 490 22.49 -41.18 -0.31
N ALA A 491 22.11 -41.64 0.88
CA ALA A 491 21.86 -43.05 1.16
C ALA A 491 20.77 -43.65 0.26
N THR A 492 19.68 -42.92 -0.03
CA THR A 492 18.64 -43.40 -0.95
C THR A 492 19.05 -43.46 -2.43
N HIS A 493 20.29 -43.06 -2.76
CA HIS A 493 20.88 -43.17 -4.10
C HIS A 493 22.02 -44.19 -4.18
N VAL A 494 22.51 -44.72 -3.05
CA VAL A 494 23.65 -45.65 -3.00
C VAL A 494 23.39 -46.96 -2.25
N LEU A 495 22.31 -47.03 -1.47
CA LEU A 495 21.83 -48.27 -0.84
C LEU A 495 20.71 -48.89 -1.69
N GLU A 496 20.27 -50.09 -1.30
CA GLU A 496 19.21 -50.87 -1.97
C GLU A 496 17.78 -50.29 -1.77
N ALA A 497 17.66 -49.04 -1.33
CA ALA A 497 16.43 -48.37 -0.92
C ALA A 497 16.27 -47.03 -1.64
N SER A 498 15.22 -46.89 -2.45
CA SER A 498 14.86 -45.61 -3.09
C SER A 498 14.00 -44.71 -2.19
N SER A 499 13.40 -45.28 -1.14
CA SER A 499 12.59 -44.57 -0.13
C SER A 499 13.40 -44.21 1.11
N GLY A 500 13.11 -43.06 1.73
CA GLY A 500 13.69 -42.71 3.02
C GLY A 500 12.96 -41.60 3.78
N VAL A 501 13.10 -41.60 5.11
CA VAL A 501 12.39 -40.68 6.03
C VAL A 501 13.37 -40.03 7.00
N MET A 502 13.42 -38.69 6.98
CA MET A 502 14.26 -37.89 7.87
C MET A 502 13.44 -37.33 9.04
N VAL A 503 13.78 -37.72 10.27
CA VAL A 503 13.24 -37.11 11.49
C VAL A 503 14.03 -35.84 11.79
N THR A 504 13.47 -34.68 11.42
CA THR A 504 14.10 -33.38 11.67
C THR A 504 13.07 -32.26 11.82
N GLY A 505 13.33 -31.33 12.75
CA GLY A 505 12.62 -30.05 12.82
C GLY A 505 13.29 -28.93 12.01
N SER A 506 14.34 -29.23 11.24
CA SER A 506 15.14 -28.24 10.51
C SER A 506 15.62 -27.12 11.47
N HIS A 507 15.52 -25.87 11.04
CA HIS A 507 15.90 -24.65 11.76
C HIS A 507 14.89 -24.15 12.81
N ASN A 508 13.80 -24.88 13.06
CA ASN A 508 12.80 -24.50 14.06
C ASN A 508 13.42 -24.48 15.48
N PRO A 509 12.76 -23.83 16.47
CA PRO A 509 13.09 -23.96 17.90
C PRO A 509 13.25 -25.43 18.35
N PRO A 510 13.86 -25.72 19.51
CA PRO A 510 14.22 -27.09 19.91
C PRO A 510 13.06 -28.09 19.99
N ASP A 511 11.87 -27.62 20.36
CA ASP A 511 10.65 -28.39 20.62
C ASP A 511 9.82 -28.74 19.36
#